data_AF-A0A3A0ASI0-F1
#
_entry.id   AF-A0A3A0ASI0-F1
#
_cell.length_a   1.000
_cell.length_b   1.000
_cell.length_c   1.000
_cell.angle_alpha   90.00
_cell.angle_beta   90.00
_cell.angle_gamma   90.00
#
_symmetry.space_group_name_H-M   'P 1'
#
loop_
_entity.id
_entity.type
_entity.pdbx_description
1 polymer ?
#
loop_
_entity_poly.entity_id
_entity_poly.type
_entity_poly.pdbx_seq_one_letter_code
_entity_poly.pdbx_strand_id
1 'polypeptide(L)'
;MTIDATQFSEYIEYVGAEEYDLENGLDGPELPFYRTLAEETGGPLLDLACGTGYLTIPLAELGLDAVGVDLAPEMLALARKKGAHLSIRWVLADCRTLDLGAQFRLITLTGNAFQEFRTRADQEGLLGSVRRHLAPGGLFAFETRFPRPSALFSADTPPGVWSVETGWREFVDDHGRTVTVSTAQRQDLVAQTVEYVLYRRWVEDGEPRLRTERAVLRFVYPQEMEALLHYNGLAIRDAYGDWDVTHDLRLHGPPIMNQLSARELNRATLARQLLLERRALPAPQAVAQVVALQAQEPASPYLALWNRVAPFDPADLDAAFRAGAVVKSNAVRMTLHAVHRSDYRVFREATEPTIRSARLHDQRYKVTGRTPEDADALLPDLLAYAAQPRTAADLRAWLEARQGAAPHPGVWWALRQYAPLLHVPTGETWSFGQRTTYRAAPDAPVLANPEVADTSLQELVRRYLSGFGPASVADVAQFGMVPRARAREALLALGDELVQFRGPGGETLYDLPGAPLPAATTPAPPRLLGMWDNILLAYSDRSRVIPPEYRSVVIRINGDVLPTLLVDGHVAGVWRAVDDAIVARAFHPLPEDVWNHLAREAADLLGLLAARDRQVYSRYNHWWDKLPGGETRLLRS
;
A
#
# COMPACT_ATOMS: atom_id res chain seq x y z
N MET A 1 0.98 -20.76 -41.74
CA MET A 1 2.44 -20.99 -41.62
C MET A 1 2.61 -21.90 -40.42
N THR A 2 2.85 -23.18 -40.70
CA THR A 2 2.80 -24.28 -39.74
C THR A 2 4.03 -24.20 -38.84
N ILE A 3 3.82 -24.04 -37.53
CA ILE A 3 4.90 -24.02 -36.55
C ILE A 3 5.36 -25.46 -36.37
N ASP A 4 6.61 -25.73 -36.77
CA ASP A 4 7.27 -27.02 -36.64
C ASP A 4 7.53 -27.32 -35.15
N ALA A 5 7.11 -28.50 -34.72
CA ALA A 5 7.10 -28.96 -33.32
C ALA A 5 8.31 -29.83 -32.99
N THR A 6 9.47 -29.64 -33.62
CA THR A 6 10.62 -30.55 -33.45
C THR A 6 11.98 -29.91 -33.14
N GLN A 7 12.03 -28.64 -32.74
CA GLN A 7 13.22 -28.05 -32.11
C GLN A 7 12.92 -27.62 -30.68
N PHE A 8 12.84 -28.59 -29.78
CA PHE A 8 12.71 -28.36 -28.34
C PHE A 8 14.05 -28.71 -27.69
N SER A 9 14.80 -27.69 -27.27
CA SER A 9 15.83 -27.85 -26.24
C SER A 9 15.13 -28.32 -24.95
N GLU A 10 15.55 -29.46 -24.40
CA GLU A 10 14.91 -30.13 -23.26
C GLU A 10 15.09 -29.40 -21.91
N TYR A 11 15.81 -28.28 -21.87
CA TYR A 11 16.06 -27.50 -20.66
C TYR A 11 15.87 -26.01 -20.94
N ILE A 12 15.54 -25.26 -19.88
CA ILE A 12 15.49 -23.78 -19.94
C ILE A 12 16.88 -23.34 -20.37
N GLU A 13 17.02 -22.78 -21.57
CA GLU A 13 18.18 -21.95 -21.88
C GLU A 13 18.10 -20.77 -20.95
N TYR A 14 18.84 -20.83 -19.84
CA TYR A 14 18.94 -19.71 -18.94
C TYR A 14 19.38 -18.49 -19.77
N VAL A 15 18.65 -17.40 -19.58
CA VAL A 15 19.14 -16.04 -19.84
C VAL A 15 20.58 -16.01 -19.33
N GLY A 16 21.56 -15.63 -20.17
CA GLY A 16 22.98 -15.86 -19.87
C GLY A 16 23.30 -15.50 -18.41
N ALA A 17 24.16 -16.29 -17.75
CA ALA A 17 24.28 -16.33 -16.29
C ALA A 17 24.32 -14.96 -15.56
N GLU A 18 24.88 -13.91 -16.18
CA GLU A 18 24.90 -12.55 -15.64
C GLU A 18 23.51 -11.87 -15.66
N GLU A 19 22.73 -12.09 -16.72
CA GLU A 19 21.34 -11.61 -16.85
C GLU A 19 20.41 -12.35 -15.87
N TYR A 20 20.69 -13.62 -15.56
CA TYR A 20 19.95 -14.38 -14.54
C TYR A 20 20.04 -13.72 -13.15
N ASP A 21 21.24 -13.29 -12.72
CA ASP A 21 21.43 -12.61 -11.44
C ASP A 21 20.73 -11.24 -11.42
N LEU A 22 20.76 -10.50 -12.53
CA LEU A 22 20.08 -9.21 -12.67
C LEU A 22 18.55 -9.36 -12.67
N GLU A 23 18.05 -10.39 -13.34
CA GLU A 23 16.62 -10.67 -13.40
C GLU A 23 16.10 -11.08 -12.02
N ASN A 24 16.83 -11.89 -11.25
CA ASN A 24 16.32 -12.45 -9.99
C ASN A 24 16.67 -11.63 -8.73
N GLY A 25 17.76 -10.86 -8.75
CA GLY A 25 18.29 -10.17 -7.56
C GLY A 25 19.10 -11.11 -6.65
N LEU A 26 19.93 -10.54 -5.78
CA LEU A 26 20.86 -11.27 -4.90
C LEU A 26 20.69 -10.91 -3.41
N ASP A 27 19.52 -10.42 -3.01
CA ASP A 27 19.23 -9.91 -1.66
C ASP A 27 17.90 -10.45 -1.08
N GLY A 28 17.58 -11.70 -1.41
CA GLY A 28 16.38 -12.38 -0.96
C GLY A 28 16.35 -12.74 0.54
N PRO A 29 15.14 -12.81 1.16
CA PRO A 29 14.94 -13.14 2.57
C PRO A 29 15.35 -14.58 2.96
N GLU A 30 15.64 -15.44 1.99
CA GLU A 30 16.09 -16.83 2.18
C GLU A 30 17.52 -16.92 2.74
N LEU A 31 18.40 -15.97 2.41
CA LEU A 31 19.81 -16.07 2.77
C LEU A 31 20.04 -16.08 4.30
N PRO A 32 19.40 -15.21 5.11
CA PRO A 32 19.47 -15.28 6.57
C PRO A 32 19.02 -16.63 7.15
N PHE A 33 17.96 -17.23 6.57
CA PHE A 33 17.44 -18.53 7.00
C PHE A 33 18.48 -19.63 6.78
N TYR A 34 19.05 -19.73 5.58
CA TYR A 34 20.06 -20.73 5.26
C TYR A 34 21.38 -20.51 6.00
N ARG A 35 21.77 -19.25 6.28
CA ARG A 35 22.91 -18.95 7.16
C ARG A 35 22.69 -19.52 8.57
N THR A 36 21.50 -19.36 9.12
CA THR A 36 21.15 -19.92 10.44
C THR A 36 21.27 -21.44 10.45
N LEU A 37 20.76 -22.11 9.40
CA LEU A 37 20.92 -23.57 9.25
C LEU A 37 22.39 -23.98 9.13
N ALA A 38 23.17 -23.26 8.34
CA ALA A 38 24.61 -23.50 8.16
C ALA A 38 25.40 -23.35 9.47
N GLU A 39 25.06 -22.36 10.29
CA GLU A 39 25.61 -22.16 11.63
C GLU A 39 25.19 -23.28 12.59
N GLU A 40 23.94 -23.76 12.50
CA GLU A 40 23.41 -24.88 13.31
C GLU A 40 24.10 -26.21 12.97
N THR A 41 24.20 -26.55 11.68
CA THR A 41 24.71 -27.85 11.23
C THR A 41 26.22 -27.91 11.15
N GLY A 42 26.86 -26.79 10.84
CA GLY A 42 28.23 -26.76 10.31
C GLY A 42 28.35 -27.42 8.93
N GLY A 43 29.59 -27.62 8.49
CA GLY A 43 29.93 -28.25 7.20
C GLY A 43 30.33 -29.72 7.33
N PRO A 44 30.60 -30.43 6.21
CA PRO A 44 30.65 -29.89 4.85
C PRO A 44 29.27 -29.66 4.23
N LEU A 45 29.19 -28.67 3.32
CA LEU A 45 28.01 -28.21 2.60
C LEU A 45 27.99 -28.76 1.15
N LEU A 46 26.84 -29.26 0.72
CA LEU A 46 26.55 -29.58 -0.68
C LEU A 46 25.36 -28.75 -1.16
N ASP A 47 25.59 -27.88 -2.13
CA ASP A 47 24.55 -27.07 -2.76
C ASP A 47 24.18 -27.66 -4.12
N LEU A 48 22.97 -28.19 -4.24
CA LEU A 48 22.45 -28.85 -5.44
C LEU A 48 21.72 -27.82 -6.31
N ALA A 49 21.89 -27.93 -7.63
CA ALA A 49 21.41 -26.93 -8.59
C ALA A 49 21.83 -25.50 -8.18
N CYS A 50 23.12 -25.33 -7.88
CA CYS A 50 23.66 -24.14 -7.22
C CYS A 50 23.63 -22.86 -8.08
N GLY A 51 23.33 -22.97 -9.37
CA GLY A 51 23.27 -21.85 -10.31
C GLY A 51 24.56 -21.03 -10.31
N THR A 52 24.41 -19.71 -10.20
CA THR A 52 25.51 -18.73 -10.17
C THR A 52 26.22 -18.65 -8.81
N GLY A 53 25.97 -19.59 -7.90
CA GLY A 53 26.54 -19.64 -6.56
C GLY A 53 25.92 -18.63 -5.60
N TYR A 54 24.68 -18.17 -5.86
CA TYR A 54 23.98 -17.18 -5.02
C TYR A 54 23.97 -17.56 -3.55
N LEU A 55 23.64 -18.82 -3.23
CA LEU A 55 23.65 -19.32 -1.86
C LEU A 55 25.01 -19.92 -1.47
N THR A 56 25.63 -20.69 -2.37
CA THR A 56 26.89 -21.40 -2.07
C THR A 56 28.00 -20.46 -1.58
N ILE A 57 28.14 -19.28 -2.20
CA ILE A 57 29.22 -18.34 -1.91
C ILE A 57 29.06 -17.73 -0.50
N PRO A 58 27.92 -17.08 -0.16
CA PRO A 58 27.70 -16.57 1.21
C PRO A 58 27.79 -17.61 2.32
N LEU A 59 27.42 -18.88 2.05
CA LEU A 59 27.55 -19.95 3.04
C LEU A 59 29.01 -20.43 3.17
N ALA A 60 29.78 -20.45 2.08
CA ALA A 60 31.21 -20.73 2.13
C ALA A 60 32.00 -19.62 2.85
N GLU A 61 31.55 -18.36 2.80
CA GLU A 61 32.13 -17.24 3.58
C GLU A 61 32.05 -17.44 5.10
N LEU A 62 31.16 -18.33 5.57
CA LEU A 62 31.11 -18.76 6.98
C LEU A 62 32.28 -19.69 7.37
N GLY A 63 33.14 -20.05 6.40
CA GLY A 63 34.25 -20.99 6.59
C GLY A 63 33.86 -22.46 6.39
N LEU A 64 32.73 -22.75 5.74
CA LEU A 64 32.30 -24.10 5.43
C LEU A 64 33.03 -24.66 4.21
N ASP A 65 33.44 -25.94 4.27
CA ASP A 65 33.87 -26.69 3.08
C ASP A 65 32.65 -26.95 2.18
N ALA A 66 32.63 -26.30 1.02
CA ALA A 66 31.45 -26.21 0.16
C ALA A 66 31.68 -26.85 -1.21
N VAL A 67 30.69 -27.64 -1.63
CA VAL A 67 30.59 -28.21 -2.97
C VAL A 67 29.33 -27.68 -3.64
N GLY A 68 29.46 -26.98 -4.76
CA GLY A 68 28.33 -26.55 -5.59
C GLY A 68 28.19 -27.44 -6.83
N VAL A 69 27.00 -27.97 -7.06
CA VAL A 69 26.68 -28.84 -8.20
C VAL A 69 25.63 -28.18 -9.07
N ASP A 70 25.89 -28.09 -10.38
CA ASP A 70 24.89 -27.66 -11.35
C ASP A 70 25.05 -28.40 -12.68
N LEU A 71 23.99 -28.45 -13.48
CA LEU A 71 23.99 -29.04 -14.82
C LEU A 71 24.37 -28.02 -15.91
N ALA A 72 24.24 -26.73 -15.63
CA ALA A 72 24.50 -25.64 -16.57
C ALA A 72 25.98 -25.16 -16.48
N PRO A 73 26.80 -25.39 -17.52
CA PRO A 73 28.22 -25.02 -17.49
C PRO A 73 28.45 -23.51 -17.39
N GLU A 74 27.58 -22.69 -17.99
CA GLU A 74 27.62 -21.22 -17.93
C GLU A 74 27.35 -20.67 -16.53
N MET A 75 26.42 -21.29 -15.80
CA MET A 75 26.13 -20.93 -14.41
C MET A 75 27.34 -21.19 -13.52
N LEU A 76 27.94 -22.38 -13.65
CA LEU A 76 29.17 -22.73 -12.92
C LEU A 76 30.35 -21.85 -13.30
N ALA A 77 30.46 -21.41 -14.55
CA ALA A 77 31.51 -20.49 -14.97
C ALA A 77 31.39 -19.14 -14.24
N LEU A 78 30.18 -18.60 -14.13
CA LEU A 78 29.94 -17.37 -13.36
C LEU A 78 30.13 -17.59 -11.86
N ALA A 79 29.65 -18.71 -11.31
CA ALA A 79 29.83 -19.06 -9.91
C ALA A 79 31.32 -19.14 -9.52
N ARG A 80 32.15 -19.78 -10.37
CA ARG A 80 33.62 -19.82 -10.22
C ARG A 80 34.24 -18.43 -10.23
N LYS A 81 33.79 -17.55 -11.13
CA LYS A 81 34.27 -16.16 -11.23
C LYS A 81 33.93 -15.36 -9.96
N LYS A 82 32.68 -15.44 -9.49
CA LYS A 82 32.21 -14.75 -8.27
C LYS A 82 32.90 -15.28 -7.01
N GLY A 83 32.99 -16.60 -6.89
CA GLY A 83 33.57 -17.30 -5.73
C GLY A 83 35.08 -17.50 -5.78
N ALA A 84 35.81 -16.87 -6.70
CA ALA A 84 37.25 -17.12 -6.92
C ALA A 84 38.15 -16.85 -5.69
N HIS A 85 37.63 -16.08 -4.74
CA HIS A 85 38.30 -15.73 -3.48
C HIS A 85 38.10 -16.79 -2.37
N LEU A 86 37.29 -17.82 -2.62
CA LEU A 86 36.96 -18.90 -1.68
C LEU A 86 37.40 -20.26 -2.24
N SER A 87 37.62 -21.24 -1.36
CA SER A 87 37.89 -22.62 -1.76
C SER A 87 36.59 -23.41 -1.88
N ILE A 88 35.90 -23.24 -3.02
CA ILE A 88 34.65 -23.95 -3.32
C ILE A 88 34.89 -24.96 -4.45
N ARG A 89 34.44 -26.20 -4.27
CA ARG A 89 34.49 -27.22 -5.32
C ARG A 89 33.23 -27.15 -6.17
N TRP A 90 33.35 -26.63 -7.39
CA TRP A 90 32.27 -26.59 -8.37
C TRP A 90 32.28 -27.84 -9.26
N VAL A 91 31.14 -28.52 -9.38
CA VAL A 91 30.98 -29.79 -10.11
C VAL A 91 29.87 -29.67 -11.15
N LEU A 92 30.21 -29.95 -12.41
CA LEU A 92 29.23 -30.08 -13.49
C LEU A 92 28.66 -31.50 -13.47
N ALA A 93 27.44 -31.67 -12.98
CA ALA A 93 26.79 -32.98 -12.87
C ALA A 93 25.27 -32.89 -12.78
N ASP A 94 24.60 -33.98 -13.16
CA ASP A 94 23.17 -34.17 -12.95
C ASP A 94 22.89 -34.61 -11.52
N CYS A 95 22.07 -33.84 -10.80
CA CYS A 95 21.69 -34.12 -9.42
C CYS A 95 20.88 -35.44 -9.27
N ARG A 96 20.26 -35.96 -10.34
CA ARG A 96 19.47 -37.20 -10.31
C ARG A 96 20.31 -38.46 -10.17
N THR A 97 21.57 -38.42 -10.59
CA THR A 97 22.48 -39.57 -10.62
C THR A 97 23.82 -39.24 -9.96
N LEU A 98 23.85 -38.21 -9.12
CA LEU A 98 25.07 -37.72 -8.48
C LEU A 98 25.68 -38.79 -7.57
N ASP A 99 27.01 -38.94 -7.64
CA ASP A 99 27.85 -39.68 -6.71
C ASP A 99 29.22 -39.00 -6.58
N LEU A 100 29.48 -38.39 -5.44
CA LEU A 100 30.71 -37.67 -5.12
C LEU A 100 31.65 -38.49 -4.22
N GLY A 101 31.22 -39.66 -3.74
CA GLY A 101 31.97 -40.47 -2.78
C GLY A 101 32.19 -39.80 -1.42
N ALA A 102 31.35 -38.82 -1.05
CA ALA A 102 31.46 -38.03 0.18
C ALA A 102 30.09 -37.84 0.84
N GLN A 103 30.08 -37.51 2.14
CA GLN A 103 28.87 -37.18 2.89
C GLN A 103 28.93 -35.77 3.48
N PHE A 104 27.76 -35.15 3.61
CA PHE A 104 27.57 -33.74 3.94
C PHE A 104 26.63 -33.58 5.12
N ARG A 105 26.93 -32.58 5.97
CA ARG A 105 26.08 -32.26 7.14
C ARG A 105 24.93 -31.34 6.77
N LEU A 106 25.11 -30.53 5.72
CA LEU A 106 24.07 -29.71 5.13
C LEU A 106 24.03 -29.93 3.63
N ILE A 107 22.85 -30.25 3.11
CA ILE A 107 22.55 -30.29 1.69
C ILE A 107 21.47 -29.24 1.42
N THR A 108 21.71 -28.32 0.49
CA THR A 108 20.75 -27.28 0.08
C THR A 108 20.27 -27.50 -1.35
N LEU A 109 19.05 -27.04 -1.64
CA LEU A 109 18.48 -26.96 -2.99
C LEU A 109 17.52 -25.77 -3.06
N THR A 110 17.95 -24.66 -3.64
CA THR A 110 17.24 -23.38 -3.60
C THR A 110 16.76 -22.89 -4.96
N GLY A 111 16.14 -21.72 -5.02
CA GLY A 111 15.53 -21.16 -6.23
C GLY A 111 14.24 -21.88 -6.66
N ASN A 112 13.59 -22.63 -5.75
CA ASN A 112 12.52 -23.58 -6.07
C ASN A 112 12.94 -24.67 -7.08
N ALA A 113 14.23 -24.99 -7.17
CA ALA A 113 14.79 -25.92 -8.15
C ALA A 113 14.18 -27.33 -8.08
N PHE A 114 13.59 -27.73 -6.95
CA PHE A 114 12.86 -28.99 -6.83
C PHE A 114 11.77 -29.17 -7.90
N GLN A 115 11.21 -28.07 -8.42
CA GLN A 115 10.17 -28.11 -9.45
C GLN A 115 10.70 -28.43 -10.87
N GLU A 116 12.01 -28.31 -11.11
CA GLU A 116 12.64 -28.68 -12.38
C GLU A 116 12.78 -30.20 -12.56
N PHE A 117 12.55 -30.98 -11.49
CA PHE A 117 12.49 -32.44 -11.53
C PHE A 117 11.07 -32.85 -11.94
N ARG A 118 10.86 -32.92 -13.27
CA ARG A 118 9.55 -32.89 -13.94
C ARG A 118 8.75 -34.18 -13.83
N THR A 119 9.37 -35.28 -13.45
CA THR A 119 8.71 -36.56 -13.22
C THR A 119 8.96 -37.08 -11.81
N ARG A 120 8.14 -38.03 -11.37
CA ARG A 120 8.40 -38.74 -10.11
C ARG A 120 9.76 -39.43 -10.10
N ALA A 121 10.17 -40.02 -11.21
CA ALA A 121 11.48 -40.67 -11.34
C ALA A 121 12.64 -39.66 -11.20
N ASP A 122 12.50 -38.44 -11.72
CA ASP A 122 13.49 -37.38 -11.53
C ASP A 122 13.61 -36.99 -10.05
N GLN A 123 12.47 -36.83 -9.36
CA GLN A 123 12.41 -36.47 -7.95
C GLN A 123 12.99 -37.58 -7.07
N GLU A 124 12.65 -38.84 -7.33
CA GLU A 124 13.23 -40.01 -6.64
C GLU A 124 14.73 -40.15 -6.92
N GLY A 125 15.19 -39.86 -8.15
CA GLY A 125 16.61 -39.81 -8.48
C GLY A 125 17.36 -38.77 -7.66
N LEU A 126 16.86 -37.52 -7.63
CA LEU A 126 17.39 -36.45 -6.80
C LEU A 126 17.44 -36.85 -5.32
N LEU A 127 16.32 -37.32 -4.76
CA LEU A 127 16.24 -37.69 -3.35
C LEU A 127 17.14 -38.90 -3.02
N GLY A 128 17.32 -39.83 -3.96
CA GLY A 128 18.29 -40.92 -3.85
C GLY A 128 19.73 -40.42 -3.79
N SER A 129 20.08 -39.41 -4.60
CA SER A 129 21.36 -38.72 -4.52
C SER A 129 21.52 -37.97 -3.20
N VAL A 130 20.51 -37.21 -2.74
CA VAL A 130 20.52 -36.58 -1.40
C VAL A 130 20.78 -37.62 -0.32
N ARG A 131 20.02 -38.72 -0.32
CA ARG A 131 20.11 -39.77 0.69
C ARG A 131 21.47 -40.45 0.75
N ARG A 132 22.15 -40.58 -0.39
CA ARG A 132 23.52 -41.12 -0.50
C ARG A 132 24.56 -40.19 0.12
N HIS A 133 24.38 -38.89 -0.09
CA HIS A 133 25.32 -37.85 0.33
C HIS A 133 25.01 -37.28 1.72
N LEU A 134 23.87 -37.57 2.32
CA LEU A 134 23.52 -37.03 3.63
C LEU A 134 24.24 -37.83 4.74
N ALA A 135 25.01 -37.14 5.57
CA ALA A 135 25.63 -37.72 6.75
C ALA A 135 24.56 -38.12 7.80
N PRO A 136 24.82 -39.10 8.67
CA PRO A 136 23.93 -39.38 9.81
C PRO A 136 23.67 -38.12 10.65
N GLY A 137 22.40 -37.74 10.80
CA GLY A 137 22.01 -36.51 11.51
C GLY A 137 22.22 -35.20 10.73
N GLY A 138 22.62 -35.28 9.45
CA GLY A 138 22.68 -34.12 8.57
C GLY A 138 21.29 -33.62 8.16
N LEU A 139 21.24 -32.40 7.63
CA LEU A 139 20.01 -31.78 7.13
C LEU A 139 20.02 -31.65 5.61
N PHE A 140 18.89 -31.97 5.00
CA PHE A 140 18.55 -31.55 3.65
C PHE A 140 17.48 -30.47 3.74
N ALA A 141 17.81 -29.26 3.26
CA ALA A 141 16.93 -28.11 3.28
C ALA A 141 16.69 -27.63 1.84
N PHE A 142 15.42 -27.42 1.49
CA PHE A 142 15.03 -26.97 0.16
C PHE A 142 13.71 -26.19 0.24
N GLU A 143 13.48 -25.30 -0.72
CA GLU A 143 12.18 -24.67 -0.93
C GLU A 143 11.50 -25.12 -2.22
N THR A 144 10.17 -25.02 -2.24
CA THR A 144 9.35 -25.26 -3.42
C THR A 144 8.08 -24.41 -3.37
N ARG A 145 7.51 -24.08 -4.54
CA ARG A 145 6.26 -23.32 -4.60
C ARG A 145 5.10 -24.17 -4.14
N PHE A 146 4.30 -23.63 -3.22
CA PHE A 146 3.06 -24.27 -2.82
C PHE A 146 2.04 -24.28 -3.97
N PRO A 147 1.40 -25.42 -4.30
CA PRO A 147 0.42 -25.54 -5.38
C PRO A 147 -0.92 -24.88 -5.02
N ARG A 148 -0.93 -23.55 -4.91
CA ARG A 148 -2.15 -22.78 -4.60
C ARG A 148 -3.11 -22.85 -5.79
N PRO A 149 -4.39 -23.22 -5.59
CA PRO A 149 -5.36 -23.23 -6.69
C PRO A 149 -5.45 -21.89 -7.43
N SER A 150 -5.37 -20.76 -6.74
CA SER A 150 -5.39 -19.42 -7.36
C SER A 150 -4.13 -19.05 -8.13
N ALA A 151 -3.01 -19.74 -7.88
CA ALA A 151 -1.76 -19.56 -8.63
C ALA A 151 -1.69 -20.49 -9.85
N LEU A 152 -2.30 -21.68 -9.73
CA LEU A 152 -2.34 -22.69 -10.80
C LEU A 152 -3.51 -22.48 -11.76
N PHE A 153 -4.61 -21.87 -11.29
CA PHE A 153 -5.86 -21.71 -12.03
C PHE A 153 -6.29 -20.25 -12.11
N SER A 154 -6.79 -19.86 -13.28
CA SER A 154 -7.56 -18.63 -13.47
C SER A 154 -9.02 -19.02 -13.72
N ALA A 155 -9.97 -18.22 -13.22
CA ALA A 155 -11.39 -18.43 -13.48
C ALA A 155 -11.71 -18.47 -14.98
N ASP A 156 -10.91 -17.75 -15.78
CA ASP A 156 -11.13 -17.57 -17.21
C ASP A 156 -10.29 -18.51 -18.10
N THR A 157 -9.41 -19.33 -17.50
CA THR A 157 -8.53 -20.26 -18.23
C THR A 157 -8.67 -21.69 -17.70
N PRO A 158 -9.39 -22.57 -18.42
CA PRO A 158 -9.47 -23.98 -18.06
C PRO A 158 -8.10 -24.67 -18.06
N PRO A 159 -7.91 -25.73 -17.23
CA PRO A 159 -6.71 -26.57 -17.31
C PRO A 159 -6.48 -27.13 -18.72
N GLY A 160 -5.21 -27.24 -19.14
CA GLY A 160 -4.84 -27.65 -20.49
C GLY A 160 -4.88 -26.54 -21.55
N VAL A 161 -5.36 -25.34 -21.22
CA VAL A 161 -5.38 -24.18 -22.12
C VAL A 161 -4.30 -23.18 -21.72
N TRP A 162 -3.67 -22.54 -22.71
CA TRP A 162 -2.74 -21.44 -22.46
C TRP A 162 -3.46 -20.23 -21.88
N SER A 163 -2.95 -19.70 -20.78
CA SER A 163 -3.42 -18.44 -20.21
C SER A 163 -3.13 -17.28 -21.15
N VAL A 164 -3.84 -16.17 -20.92
CA VAL A 164 -3.40 -14.87 -21.44
C VAL A 164 -2.00 -14.56 -20.91
N GLU A 165 -1.23 -13.85 -21.72
CA GLU A 165 0.09 -13.36 -21.34
C GLU A 165 -0.04 -12.31 -20.22
N THR A 166 0.65 -12.53 -19.10
CA THR A 166 0.63 -11.65 -17.93
C THR A 166 2.03 -11.11 -17.65
N GLY A 167 2.14 -9.80 -17.43
CA GLY A 167 3.39 -9.16 -17.00
C GLY A 167 3.88 -9.72 -15.67
N TRP A 168 5.18 -9.93 -15.56
CA TRP A 168 5.82 -10.53 -14.39
C TRP A 168 6.80 -9.57 -13.69
N ARG A 169 7.81 -9.04 -14.40
CA ARG A 169 8.74 -8.03 -13.86
C ARG A 169 9.35 -7.14 -14.95
N GLU A 170 10.03 -6.09 -14.52
CA GLU A 170 11.02 -5.37 -15.34
C GLU A 170 12.39 -5.38 -14.64
N PHE A 171 13.47 -5.47 -15.41
CA PHE A 171 14.84 -5.30 -14.93
C PHE A 171 15.70 -4.57 -15.96
N VAL A 172 16.90 -4.15 -15.55
CA VAL A 172 17.88 -3.52 -16.45
C VAL A 172 18.99 -4.53 -16.69
N ASP A 173 19.25 -4.84 -17.95
CA ASP A 173 20.31 -5.78 -18.32
C ASP A 173 21.72 -5.16 -18.23
N ASP A 174 22.73 -5.98 -18.50
CA ASP A 174 24.15 -5.61 -18.52
C ASP A 174 24.49 -4.55 -19.60
N HIS A 175 23.62 -4.35 -20.58
CA HIS A 175 23.73 -3.32 -21.61
C HIS A 175 22.99 -2.02 -21.26
N GLY A 176 22.40 -1.94 -20.06
CA GLY A 176 21.63 -0.78 -19.60
C GLY A 176 20.23 -0.67 -20.23
N ARG A 177 19.74 -1.72 -20.88
CA ARG A 177 18.43 -1.76 -21.53
C ARG A 177 17.37 -2.22 -20.54
N THR A 178 16.20 -1.60 -20.58
CA THR A 178 15.04 -2.07 -19.80
C THR A 178 14.41 -3.27 -20.49
N VAL A 179 14.36 -4.41 -19.79
CA VAL A 179 13.76 -5.65 -20.23
C VAL A 179 12.45 -5.87 -19.46
N THR A 180 11.33 -5.92 -20.18
CA THR A 180 10.03 -6.31 -19.62
C THR A 180 9.83 -7.81 -19.82
N VAL A 181 9.50 -8.50 -18.72
CA VAL A 181 9.28 -9.94 -18.68
C VAL A 181 7.80 -10.22 -18.45
N SER A 182 7.22 -11.10 -19.25
CA SER A 182 5.85 -11.58 -19.12
C SER A 182 5.76 -13.07 -19.40
N THR A 183 4.69 -13.71 -18.97
CA THR A 183 4.53 -15.17 -19.08
C THR A 183 3.13 -15.56 -19.55
N ALA A 184 3.04 -16.62 -20.34
CA ALA A 184 1.81 -17.39 -20.50
C ALA A 184 2.04 -18.80 -19.94
N GLN A 185 1.01 -19.41 -19.36
CA GLN A 185 1.13 -20.73 -18.73
C GLN A 185 0.05 -21.70 -19.17
N ARG A 186 0.37 -22.99 -19.19
CA ARG A 186 -0.56 -24.09 -19.47
C ARG A 186 -0.34 -25.21 -18.46
N GLN A 187 -1.44 -25.68 -17.87
CA GLN A 187 -1.43 -26.72 -16.83
C GLN A 187 -1.69 -28.10 -17.42
N ASP A 188 -0.89 -29.10 -17.04
CA ASP A 188 -1.23 -30.52 -17.17
C ASP A 188 -1.54 -31.08 -15.78
N LEU A 189 -2.81 -31.32 -15.51
CA LEU A 189 -3.28 -31.82 -14.23
C LEU A 189 -2.86 -33.26 -13.95
N VAL A 190 -2.71 -34.09 -14.99
CA VAL A 190 -2.36 -35.51 -14.85
C VAL A 190 -0.88 -35.63 -14.54
N ALA A 191 -0.06 -34.88 -15.28
CA ALA A 191 1.37 -34.81 -15.03
C ALA A 191 1.71 -33.95 -13.80
N GLN A 192 0.78 -33.15 -13.27
CA GLN A 192 1.02 -32.11 -12.26
C GLN A 192 2.14 -31.15 -12.68
N THR A 193 2.16 -30.78 -13.96
CA THR A 193 3.16 -29.86 -14.53
C THR A 193 2.51 -28.58 -15.02
N VAL A 194 3.32 -27.52 -15.02
CA VAL A 194 3.00 -26.22 -15.60
C VAL A 194 4.03 -25.92 -16.64
N GLU A 195 3.58 -25.77 -17.87
CA GLU A 195 4.39 -25.25 -18.96
C GLU A 195 4.27 -23.73 -18.96
N TYR A 196 5.40 -23.04 -18.98
CA TYR A 196 5.48 -21.61 -19.15
C TYR A 196 6.07 -21.29 -20.51
N VAL A 197 5.56 -20.22 -21.12
CA VAL A 197 6.26 -19.44 -22.15
C VAL A 197 6.65 -18.13 -21.49
N LEU A 198 7.95 -17.84 -21.45
CA LEU A 198 8.50 -16.59 -20.94
C LEU A 198 8.81 -15.69 -22.12
N TYR A 199 8.33 -14.46 -22.08
CA TYR A 199 8.57 -13.42 -23.08
C TYR A 199 9.42 -12.33 -22.44
N ARG A 200 10.58 -12.04 -23.04
CA ARG A 200 11.44 -10.92 -22.65
C ARG A 200 11.47 -9.92 -23.79
N ARG A 201 11.04 -8.68 -23.52
CA ARG A 201 10.97 -7.61 -24.51
C ARG A 201 11.84 -6.44 -24.10
N TRP A 202 12.60 -5.93 -25.04
CA TRP A 202 13.40 -4.72 -24.87
C TRP A 202 13.41 -3.92 -26.18
N VAL A 203 13.96 -2.72 -26.14
CA VAL A 203 14.17 -1.88 -27.32
C VAL A 203 15.66 -1.74 -27.58
N GLU A 204 16.07 -1.94 -28.82
CA GLU A 204 17.46 -1.82 -29.26
C GLU A 204 17.49 -1.02 -30.56
N ASP A 205 18.27 0.08 -30.57
CA ASP A 205 18.35 1.02 -31.70
C ASP A 205 16.98 1.55 -32.19
N GLY A 206 16.03 1.70 -31.27
CA GLY A 206 14.66 2.15 -31.56
C GLY A 206 13.72 1.04 -32.06
N GLU A 207 14.22 -0.19 -32.24
CA GLU A 207 13.44 -1.34 -32.70
C GLU A 207 13.08 -2.28 -31.55
N PRO A 208 11.84 -2.80 -31.50
CA PRO A 208 11.44 -3.76 -30.48
C PRO A 208 12.12 -5.12 -30.71
N ARG A 209 12.61 -5.70 -29.63
CA ARG A 209 13.18 -7.05 -29.56
C ARG A 209 12.33 -7.94 -28.67
N LEU A 210 12.30 -9.22 -29.01
CA LEU A 210 11.60 -10.25 -28.26
C LEU A 210 12.45 -11.51 -28.21
N ARG A 211 12.65 -12.03 -27.00
CA ARG A 211 13.16 -13.38 -26.75
C ARG A 211 12.04 -14.20 -26.11
N THR A 212 11.89 -15.44 -26.56
CA THR A 212 10.87 -16.37 -26.06
C THR A 212 11.54 -17.64 -25.57
N GLU A 213 11.21 -18.06 -24.36
CA GLU A 213 11.72 -19.27 -23.73
C GLU A 213 10.57 -20.12 -23.20
N ARG A 214 10.85 -21.41 -22.98
CA ARG A 214 9.88 -22.34 -22.38
C ARG A 214 10.48 -23.00 -21.15
N ALA A 215 9.63 -23.17 -20.13
CA ALA A 215 9.95 -23.87 -18.90
C ALA A 215 8.86 -24.87 -18.57
N VAL A 216 9.21 -25.97 -17.91
CA VAL A 216 8.21 -26.93 -17.39
C VAL A 216 8.54 -27.20 -15.93
N LEU A 217 7.59 -26.89 -15.06
CA LEU A 217 7.73 -27.06 -13.62
C LEU A 217 6.72 -28.10 -13.11
N ARG A 218 7.17 -29.06 -12.30
CA ARG A 218 6.29 -30.00 -11.58
C ARG A 218 5.91 -29.42 -10.22
N PHE A 219 4.62 -29.47 -9.90
CA PHE A 219 4.10 -29.10 -8.59
C PHE A 219 3.75 -30.36 -7.79
N VAL A 220 4.14 -30.36 -6.52
CA VAL A 220 3.91 -31.47 -5.60
C VAL A 220 3.06 -30.97 -4.45
N TYR A 221 1.98 -31.69 -4.15
CA TYR A 221 1.09 -31.36 -3.02
C TYR A 221 1.71 -31.77 -1.70
N PRO A 222 1.38 -31.11 -0.56
CA PRO A 222 2.02 -31.38 0.73
C PRO A 222 2.04 -32.85 1.15
N GLN A 223 0.93 -33.57 1.00
CA GLN A 223 0.84 -34.99 1.34
C GLN A 223 1.65 -35.87 0.37
N GLU A 224 1.73 -35.49 -0.91
CA GLU A 224 2.61 -36.17 -1.86
C GLU A 224 4.09 -35.92 -1.52
N MET A 225 4.44 -34.70 -1.12
CA MET A 225 5.80 -34.37 -0.67
C MET A 225 6.20 -35.18 0.56
N GLU A 226 5.33 -35.27 1.56
CA GLU A 226 5.56 -36.08 2.75
C GLU A 226 5.79 -37.55 2.39
N ALA A 227 4.96 -38.12 1.51
CA ALA A 227 5.13 -39.48 1.03
C ALA A 227 6.45 -39.65 0.24
N LEU A 228 6.79 -38.72 -0.66
CA LEU A 228 8.02 -38.77 -1.45
C LEU A 228 9.26 -38.76 -0.55
N LEU A 229 9.30 -37.89 0.45
CA LEU A 229 10.41 -37.82 1.41
C LEU A 229 10.50 -39.11 2.24
N HIS A 230 9.36 -39.57 2.78
CA HIS A 230 9.31 -40.78 3.60
C HIS A 230 9.80 -42.03 2.86
N TYR A 231 9.28 -42.28 1.65
CA TYR A 231 9.65 -43.46 0.86
C TYR A 231 11.06 -43.39 0.28
N ASN A 232 11.68 -42.20 0.24
CA ASN A 232 13.11 -42.03 -0.07
C ASN A 232 14.01 -42.00 1.18
N GLY A 233 13.48 -42.37 2.34
CA GLY A 233 14.27 -42.57 3.56
C GLY A 233 14.69 -41.28 4.26
N LEU A 234 13.91 -40.21 4.07
CA LEU A 234 14.06 -38.93 4.76
C LEU A 234 12.88 -38.71 5.72
N ALA A 235 13.13 -37.97 6.80
CA ALA A 235 12.10 -37.57 7.75
C ALA A 235 12.02 -36.04 7.81
N ILE A 236 10.81 -35.49 7.81
CA ILE A 236 10.59 -34.05 7.92
C ILE A 236 10.91 -33.62 9.36
N ARG A 237 11.96 -32.82 9.54
CA ARG A 237 12.26 -32.18 10.82
C ARG A 237 11.36 -30.98 11.06
N ASP A 238 11.30 -30.08 10.09
CA ASP A 238 10.53 -28.84 10.10
C ASP A 238 9.95 -28.56 8.71
N ALA A 239 8.82 -27.84 8.65
CA ALA A 239 8.25 -27.35 7.40
C ALA A 239 7.64 -25.96 7.65
N TYR A 240 8.08 -24.96 6.88
CA TYR A 240 7.71 -23.56 7.10
C TYR A 240 6.95 -22.97 5.92
N GLY A 241 6.00 -22.06 6.19
CA GLY A 241 5.19 -21.38 5.18
C GLY A 241 5.88 -20.19 4.52
N ASP A 242 6.94 -19.69 5.15
CA ASP A 242 7.72 -18.49 4.85
C ASP A 242 9.11 -18.57 5.52
N TRP A 243 9.94 -17.55 5.27
CA TRP A 243 11.35 -17.49 5.70
C TRP A 243 11.56 -17.08 7.16
N ASP A 244 10.55 -16.50 7.81
CA ASP A 244 10.61 -16.03 9.20
C ASP A 244 10.29 -17.13 10.24
N VAL A 245 10.06 -18.36 9.75
CA VAL A 245 9.76 -19.58 10.53
C VAL A 245 8.52 -19.48 11.44
N THR A 246 7.65 -18.49 11.23
CA THR A 246 6.47 -18.27 12.07
C THR A 246 5.33 -19.24 11.77
N HIS A 247 5.28 -19.81 10.57
CA HIS A 247 4.20 -20.70 10.13
C HIS A 247 4.65 -22.15 9.96
N ASP A 248 4.33 -23.02 10.93
CA ASP A 248 4.54 -24.47 10.81
C ASP A 248 3.52 -25.10 9.85
N LEU A 249 3.97 -25.48 8.65
CA LEU A 249 3.15 -26.10 7.61
C LEU A 249 2.61 -27.49 7.99
N ARG A 250 3.14 -28.11 9.06
CA ARG A 250 2.61 -29.37 9.58
C ARG A 250 1.32 -29.17 10.37
N LEU A 251 1.07 -27.94 10.84
CA LEU A 251 -0.10 -27.59 11.67
C LEU A 251 -1.12 -26.74 10.89
N HIS A 252 -0.66 -25.92 9.94
CA HIS A 252 -1.47 -24.97 9.19
C HIS A 252 -1.09 -24.94 7.70
N GLY A 253 -2.03 -24.64 6.80
CA GLY A 253 -1.65 -24.34 5.40
C GLY A 253 -0.86 -23.04 5.30
N PRO A 254 -0.15 -22.74 4.18
CA PRO A 254 0.55 -21.47 4.02
C PRO A 254 -0.46 -20.32 4.08
N PRO A 255 -0.05 -19.12 4.54
CA PRO A 255 -0.94 -17.97 4.58
C PRO A 255 -1.48 -17.70 3.17
N ILE A 256 -2.79 -17.91 3.01
CA ILE A 256 -3.53 -17.44 1.84
C ILE A 256 -3.63 -15.93 2.04
N MET A 257 -2.82 -15.17 1.32
CA MET A 257 -3.00 -13.72 1.26
C MET A 257 -4.36 -13.48 0.60
N ASN A 258 -5.38 -13.24 1.42
CA ASN A 258 -6.76 -13.19 0.97
C ASN A 258 -6.89 -12.12 -0.11
N GLN A 259 -7.44 -12.52 -1.26
CA GLN A 259 -7.71 -11.60 -2.35
C GLN A 259 -8.98 -10.81 -2.01
N LEU A 260 -8.87 -9.49 -2.01
CA LEU A 260 -9.99 -8.58 -1.80
C LEU A 260 -10.45 -8.01 -3.15
N SER A 261 -11.75 -8.05 -3.38
CA SER A 261 -12.39 -7.39 -4.52
C SER A 261 -12.50 -5.87 -4.29
N ALA A 262 -12.64 -5.11 -5.38
CA ALA A 262 -12.84 -3.66 -5.30
C ALA A 262 -14.09 -3.28 -4.47
N ARG A 263 -15.12 -4.15 -4.53
CA ARG A 263 -16.35 -3.97 -3.77
C ARG A 263 -16.17 -4.23 -2.28
N GLU A 264 -15.41 -5.24 -1.88
CA GLU A 264 -15.05 -5.46 -0.46
C GLU A 264 -14.23 -4.29 0.09
N LEU A 265 -13.28 -3.77 -0.69
CA LEU A 265 -12.51 -2.59 -0.32
C LEU A 265 -13.39 -1.35 -0.11
N ASN A 266 -14.39 -1.15 -0.96
CA ASN A 266 -15.39 -0.10 -0.77
C ASN A 266 -16.19 -0.33 0.54
N ARG A 267 -16.66 -1.55 0.82
CA ARG A 267 -17.40 -1.86 2.07
C ARG A 267 -16.55 -1.69 3.31
N ALA A 268 -15.30 -2.10 3.26
CA ALA A 268 -14.30 -1.85 4.29
C ALA A 268 -14.16 -0.36 4.61
N THR A 269 -14.03 0.49 3.58
CA THR A 269 -13.98 1.95 3.76
C THR A 269 -15.27 2.48 4.40
N LEU A 270 -16.43 2.13 3.86
CA LEU A 270 -17.72 2.64 4.35
C LEU A 270 -18.04 2.19 5.78
N ALA A 271 -17.64 0.98 6.16
CA ALA A 271 -17.81 0.47 7.52
C ALA A 271 -16.96 1.27 8.52
N ARG A 272 -15.66 1.42 8.23
CA ARG A 272 -14.73 2.19 9.08
C ARG A 272 -15.09 3.66 9.18
N GLN A 273 -15.72 4.20 8.14
CA GLN A 273 -16.18 5.58 8.04
C GLN A 273 -17.61 5.80 8.56
N LEU A 274 -18.27 4.78 9.12
CA LEU A 274 -19.64 4.86 9.67
C LEU A 274 -20.70 5.30 8.64
N LEU A 275 -20.49 4.92 7.37
CA LEU A 275 -21.38 5.26 6.26
C LEU A 275 -22.33 4.11 5.87
N LEU A 276 -21.97 2.87 6.20
CA LEU A 276 -22.92 1.75 6.14
C LEU A 276 -24.04 1.94 7.16
N GLU A 277 -23.68 2.35 8.37
CA GLU A 277 -24.59 2.60 9.48
C GLU A 277 -24.09 3.77 10.32
N ARG A 278 -24.98 4.71 10.65
CA ARG A 278 -24.66 5.80 11.58
C ARG A 278 -24.56 5.25 13.00
N ARG A 279 -23.62 5.77 13.80
CA ARG A 279 -23.41 5.30 15.17
C ARG A 279 -23.69 6.38 16.20
N ALA A 280 -24.21 5.99 17.35
CA ALA A 280 -24.31 6.88 18.51
C ALA A 280 -22.93 7.05 19.14
N LEU A 281 -22.22 8.13 18.78
CA LEU A 281 -20.88 8.45 19.28
C LEU A 281 -20.80 9.94 19.63
N PRO A 282 -20.11 10.30 20.73
CA PRO A 282 -19.74 11.69 20.98
C PRO A 282 -18.92 12.28 19.82
N ALA A 283 -19.16 13.54 19.47
CA ALA A 283 -18.51 14.19 18.33
C ALA A 283 -16.96 14.06 18.33
N PRO A 284 -16.22 14.23 19.44
CA PRO A 284 -14.77 14.01 19.45
C PRO A 284 -14.35 12.59 19.08
N GLN A 285 -15.08 11.58 19.56
CA GLN A 285 -14.79 10.17 19.27
C GLN A 285 -15.11 9.85 17.81
N ALA A 286 -16.18 10.40 17.27
CA ALA A 286 -16.51 10.25 15.85
C ALA A 286 -15.42 10.86 14.96
N VAL A 287 -14.89 12.05 15.30
CA VAL A 287 -13.75 12.67 14.59
C VAL A 287 -12.50 11.78 14.67
N ALA A 288 -12.23 11.18 15.83
CA ALA A 288 -11.12 10.23 15.98
C ALA A 288 -11.33 8.98 15.10
N GLN A 289 -12.54 8.42 15.08
CA GLN A 289 -12.88 7.21 14.32
C GLN A 289 -12.70 7.40 12.80
N VAL A 290 -13.12 8.55 12.26
CA VAL A 290 -13.09 8.79 10.80
C VAL A 290 -11.84 9.50 10.30
N VAL A 291 -10.92 9.80 11.22
CA VAL A 291 -9.54 10.24 10.99
C VAL A 291 -9.43 11.51 10.15
N ALA A 292 -9.30 12.64 10.85
CA ALA A 292 -9.02 13.98 10.31
C ALA A 292 -10.02 14.44 9.24
N LEU A 293 -11.14 15.04 9.65
CA LEU A 293 -12.16 15.57 8.74
C LEU A 293 -11.71 16.86 8.05
N GLN A 294 -11.82 16.94 6.72
CA GLN A 294 -11.50 18.17 6.00
C GLN A 294 -12.34 19.36 6.52
N ALA A 295 -11.67 20.45 6.86
CA ALA A 295 -12.24 21.63 7.50
C ALA A 295 -11.89 22.95 6.80
N GLN A 296 -11.60 22.89 5.49
CA GLN A 296 -11.34 24.08 4.68
C GLN A 296 -12.55 25.00 4.68
N GLU A 297 -13.74 24.43 4.41
CA GLU A 297 -15.01 25.07 4.70
C GLU A 297 -15.48 24.70 6.12
N PRO A 298 -15.84 25.68 6.97
CA PRO A 298 -16.26 25.44 8.34
C PRO A 298 -17.41 24.44 8.50
N ALA A 299 -18.34 24.38 7.54
CA ALA A 299 -19.49 23.48 7.60
C ALA A 299 -19.14 22.00 7.33
N SER A 300 -18.06 21.71 6.59
CA SER A 300 -17.75 20.34 6.14
C SER A 300 -17.59 19.30 7.25
N PRO A 301 -16.89 19.57 8.38
CA PRO A 301 -16.84 18.63 9.49
C PRO A 301 -18.21 18.31 10.10
N TYR A 302 -19.12 19.28 10.15
CA TYR A 302 -20.47 19.09 10.70
C TYR A 302 -21.31 18.19 9.78
N LEU A 303 -21.29 18.46 8.47
CA LEU A 303 -22.01 17.63 7.50
C LEU A 303 -21.41 16.22 7.41
N ALA A 304 -20.09 16.09 7.54
CA ALA A 304 -19.44 14.79 7.59
C ALA A 304 -19.86 13.97 8.82
N LEU A 305 -19.97 14.59 10.00
CA LEU A 305 -20.43 13.91 11.22
C LEU A 305 -21.94 13.63 11.21
N TRP A 306 -22.77 14.56 10.73
CA TRP A 306 -24.20 14.34 10.52
C TRP A 306 -24.46 13.07 9.70
N ASN A 307 -23.62 12.81 8.70
CA ASN A 307 -23.78 11.64 7.85
C ASN A 307 -23.38 10.32 8.53
N ARG A 308 -22.70 10.38 9.67
CA ARG A 308 -22.00 9.25 10.32
C ARG A 308 -22.46 8.96 11.75
N VAL A 309 -23.09 9.95 12.39
CA VAL A 309 -23.49 9.92 13.79
C VAL A 309 -24.99 10.13 13.91
N ALA A 310 -25.65 9.35 14.75
CA ALA A 310 -27.08 9.49 15.03
C ALA A 310 -27.39 9.14 16.49
N PRO A 311 -28.12 10.00 17.25
CA PRO A 311 -28.46 11.38 16.88
C PRO A 311 -27.20 12.28 16.79
N PHE A 312 -27.24 13.33 15.97
CA PHE A 312 -26.16 14.31 15.87
C PHE A 312 -26.68 15.71 16.17
N ASP A 313 -26.17 16.32 17.23
CA ASP A 313 -26.36 17.74 17.53
C ASP A 313 -25.07 18.50 17.15
N PRO A 314 -25.11 19.47 16.22
CA PRO A 314 -23.92 20.23 15.87
C PRO A 314 -23.38 21.09 17.03
N ALA A 315 -24.17 21.36 18.08
CA ALA A 315 -23.69 22.04 19.29
C ALA A 315 -22.64 21.22 20.05
N ASP A 316 -22.68 19.90 19.94
CA ASP A 316 -21.66 19.01 20.53
C ASP A 316 -20.29 19.23 19.89
N LEU A 317 -20.26 19.43 18.56
CA LEU A 317 -19.02 19.74 17.86
C LEU A 317 -18.52 21.16 18.18
N ASP A 318 -19.42 22.14 18.34
CA ASP A 318 -19.02 23.47 18.82
C ASP A 318 -18.39 23.41 20.21
N ALA A 319 -18.99 22.65 21.12
CA ALA A 319 -18.47 22.44 22.46
C ALA A 319 -17.10 21.73 22.43
N ALA A 320 -16.94 20.72 21.58
CA ALA A 320 -15.67 20.01 21.40
C ALA A 320 -14.54 20.93 20.89
N PHE A 321 -14.84 21.84 19.95
CA PHE A 321 -13.88 22.84 19.49
C PHE A 321 -13.52 23.85 20.60
N ARG A 322 -14.51 24.35 21.35
CA ARG A 322 -14.27 25.30 22.46
C ARG A 322 -13.45 24.67 23.60
N ALA A 323 -13.73 23.41 23.93
CA ALA A 323 -12.98 22.65 24.93
C ALA A 323 -11.59 22.20 24.45
N GLY A 324 -11.31 22.31 23.15
CA GLY A 324 -10.07 21.84 22.53
C GLY A 324 -9.96 20.32 22.44
N ALA A 325 -11.06 19.57 22.61
CA ALA A 325 -11.08 18.11 22.38
C ALA A 325 -10.95 17.77 20.89
N VAL A 326 -11.49 18.65 20.03
CA VAL A 326 -11.25 18.66 18.59
C VAL A 326 -10.55 19.98 18.25
N VAL A 327 -9.50 19.92 17.44
CA VAL A 327 -8.72 21.08 17.02
C VAL A 327 -8.74 21.23 15.51
N LYS A 328 -8.63 22.47 15.02
CA LYS A 328 -8.59 22.78 13.60
C LYS A 328 -7.21 23.31 13.20
N SER A 329 -6.53 22.62 12.28
CA SER A 329 -5.19 23.00 11.82
C SER A 329 -4.86 22.32 10.49
N ASN A 330 -3.78 22.77 9.82
CA ASN A 330 -3.12 21.95 8.81
C ASN A 330 -2.63 20.66 9.48
N ALA A 331 -3.11 19.51 9.02
CA ALA A 331 -2.75 18.20 9.59
C ALA A 331 -2.19 17.31 8.48
N VAL A 332 -3.05 16.64 7.71
CA VAL A 332 -2.65 15.81 6.57
C VAL A 332 -2.84 16.55 5.24
N ARG A 333 -2.21 16.08 4.16
CA ARG A 333 -2.35 16.66 2.80
C ARG A 333 -2.13 18.18 2.70
N MET A 334 -1.34 18.79 3.60
CA MET A 334 -1.17 20.25 3.72
C MET A 334 -2.46 21.07 3.93
N THR A 335 -3.61 20.47 4.22
CA THR A 335 -4.91 21.17 4.24
C THR A 335 -5.51 21.24 5.64
N LEU A 336 -6.47 22.15 5.84
CA LEU A 336 -7.15 22.33 7.12
C LEU A 336 -8.04 21.13 7.43
N HIS A 337 -7.88 20.57 8.62
CA HIS A 337 -8.67 19.46 9.13
C HIS A 337 -9.14 19.75 10.56
N ALA A 338 -10.31 19.22 10.90
CA ALA A 338 -10.74 18.97 12.27
C ALA A 338 -10.19 17.61 12.70
N VAL A 339 -9.36 17.60 13.73
CA VAL A 339 -8.70 16.39 14.25
C VAL A 339 -8.97 16.26 15.73
N HIS A 340 -9.07 15.02 16.22
CA HIS A 340 -9.09 14.78 17.66
C HIS A 340 -7.76 15.24 18.26
N ARG A 341 -7.78 15.80 19.48
CA ARG A 341 -6.59 16.39 20.11
C ARG A 341 -5.43 15.40 20.25
N SER A 342 -5.72 14.12 20.53
CA SER A 342 -4.68 13.07 20.65
C SER A 342 -3.92 12.84 19.34
N ASP A 343 -4.60 12.98 18.20
CA ASP A 343 -4.04 12.68 16.89
C ASP A 343 -3.26 13.88 16.31
N TYR A 344 -3.55 15.09 16.80
CA TYR A 344 -2.97 16.33 16.26
C TYR A 344 -1.45 16.30 16.24
N ARG A 345 -0.82 16.02 17.39
CA ARG A 345 0.64 16.08 17.54
C ARG A 345 1.32 15.13 16.56
N VAL A 346 0.90 13.86 16.59
CA VAL A 346 1.43 12.81 15.70
C VAL A 346 1.26 13.18 14.24
N PHE A 347 0.09 13.67 13.83
CA PHE A 347 -0.15 14.02 12.42
C PHE A 347 0.70 15.20 11.98
N ARG A 348 0.94 16.17 12.87
CA ARG A 348 1.86 17.29 12.61
C ARG A 348 3.28 16.79 12.46
N GLU A 349 3.80 16.02 13.42
CA GLU A 349 5.17 15.49 13.39
C GLU A 349 5.42 14.62 12.15
N ALA A 350 4.48 13.74 11.79
CA ALA A 350 4.59 12.87 10.63
C ALA A 350 4.69 13.64 9.30
N THR A 351 3.94 14.73 9.17
CA THR A 351 3.79 15.51 7.92
C THR A 351 4.65 16.77 7.88
N GLU A 352 5.33 17.10 8.99
CA GLU A 352 6.17 18.29 9.14
C GLU A 352 7.19 18.43 8.01
N PRO A 353 7.96 17.38 7.64
CA PRO A 353 9.00 17.52 6.62
C PRO A 353 8.42 17.94 5.26
N THR A 354 7.29 17.34 4.86
CA THR A 354 6.58 17.71 3.63
C THR A 354 6.09 19.15 3.71
N ILE A 355 5.39 19.51 4.77
CA ILE A 355 4.70 20.81 4.88
C ILE A 355 5.73 21.93 4.95
N ARG A 356 6.81 21.76 5.72
CA ARG A 356 7.92 22.71 5.82
C ARG A 356 8.59 22.89 4.47
N SER A 357 9.00 21.78 3.82
CA SER A 357 9.65 21.81 2.51
C SER A 357 8.77 22.50 1.45
N ALA A 358 7.49 22.12 1.36
CA ALA A 358 6.54 22.68 0.39
C ALA A 358 6.17 24.16 0.63
N ARG A 359 6.56 24.76 1.77
CA ARG A 359 6.34 26.19 2.03
C ARG A 359 7.61 27.00 1.88
N LEU A 360 8.75 26.49 2.35
CA LEU A 360 10.02 27.20 2.32
C LEU A 360 10.73 27.11 0.96
N HIS A 361 10.37 26.14 0.13
CA HIS A 361 10.87 26.05 -1.26
C HIS A 361 9.89 26.55 -2.32
N ASP A 362 8.71 27.03 -1.91
CA ASP A 362 7.74 27.66 -2.83
C ASP A 362 8.26 29.03 -3.28
N GLN A 363 8.02 29.38 -4.55
CA GLN A 363 8.48 30.64 -5.13
C GLN A 363 8.01 31.86 -4.33
N ARG A 364 6.80 31.83 -3.73
CA ARG A 364 6.28 32.92 -2.89
C ARG A 364 7.14 33.20 -1.66
N TYR A 365 7.81 32.18 -1.13
CA TYR A 365 8.77 32.34 -0.04
C TYR A 365 10.16 32.67 -0.57
N LYS A 366 10.64 31.99 -1.63
CA LYS A 366 11.99 32.23 -2.18
C LYS A 366 12.22 33.68 -2.63
N VAL A 367 11.22 34.35 -3.19
CA VAL A 367 11.32 35.78 -3.59
C VAL A 367 11.48 36.74 -2.40
N THR A 368 11.30 36.27 -1.16
CA THR A 368 11.57 37.06 0.06
C THR A 368 13.07 37.26 0.28
N GLY A 369 13.93 36.47 -0.36
CA GLY A 369 15.38 36.45 -0.15
C GLY A 369 15.83 35.73 1.13
N ARG A 370 14.90 35.12 1.87
CA ARG A 370 15.20 34.43 3.15
C ARG A 370 15.50 32.97 2.98
N THR A 371 16.31 32.45 3.89
CA THR A 371 16.59 31.02 4.01
C THR A 371 15.48 30.30 4.80
N PRO A 372 15.42 28.96 4.75
CA PRO A 372 14.63 28.18 5.68
C PRO A 372 15.00 28.43 7.16
N GLU A 373 16.27 28.63 7.45
CA GLU A 373 16.78 28.88 8.81
C GLU A 373 16.28 30.22 9.36
N ASP A 374 16.16 31.25 8.50
CA ASP A 374 15.55 32.53 8.88
C ASP A 374 14.08 32.37 9.29
N ALA A 375 13.35 31.44 8.67
CA ALA A 375 11.97 31.15 9.03
C ALA A 375 11.90 30.45 10.39
N ASP A 376 12.77 29.45 10.60
CA ASP A 376 12.79 28.64 11.81
C ASP A 376 13.21 29.46 13.03
N ALA A 377 14.12 30.42 12.86
CA ALA A 377 14.52 31.36 13.90
C ALA A 377 13.34 32.20 14.46
N LEU A 378 12.24 32.34 13.69
CA LEU A 378 11.05 33.07 14.13
C LEU A 378 10.09 32.21 14.96
N LEU A 379 10.19 30.88 14.90
CA LEU A 379 9.20 29.98 15.49
C LEU A 379 9.11 30.10 17.02
N PRO A 380 10.21 30.10 17.80
CA PRO A 380 10.10 30.16 19.26
C PRO A 380 9.35 31.40 19.74
N ASP A 381 9.71 32.57 19.21
CA ASP A 381 9.06 33.84 19.54
C ASP A 381 7.61 33.92 19.03
N LEU A 382 7.33 33.37 17.84
CA LEU A 382 5.98 33.31 17.29
C LEU A 382 5.06 32.49 18.18
N LEU A 383 5.52 31.31 18.60
CA LEU A 383 4.76 30.40 19.44
C LEU A 383 4.57 30.97 20.86
N ALA A 384 5.59 31.63 21.42
CA ALA A 384 5.46 32.36 22.68
C ALA A 384 4.43 33.49 22.57
N TYR A 385 4.46 34.29 21.50
CA TYR A 385 3.48 35.36 21.28
C TYR A 385 2.05 34.82 21.08
N ALA A 386 1.93 33.69 20.39
CA ALA A 386 0.68 32.99 20.13
C ALA A 386 0.25 32.03 21.25
N ALA A 387 0.91 32.02 22.42
CA ALA A 387 0.49 31.20 23.56
C ALA A 387 -0.97 31.50 24.01
N GLN A 388 -1.41 32.74 23.74
CA GLN A 388 -2.80 33.19 23.82
C GLN A 388 -3.36 33.49 22.41
N PRO A 389 -4.69 33.51 22.22
CA PRO A 389 -5.29 33.80 20.92
C PRO A 389 -4.80 35.12 20.29
N ARG A 390 -4.42 35.06 19.01
CA ARG A 390 -3.97 36.18 18.19
C ARG A 390 -4.68 36.19 16.86
N THR A 391 -5.20 37.33 16.46
CA THR A 391 -5.79 37.48 15.12
C THR A 391 -4.70 37.43 14.05
N ALA A 392 -5.09 37.13 12.80
CA ALA A 392 -4.17 37.24 11.67
C ALA A 392 -3.57 38.65 11.52
N ALA A 393 -4.25 39.71 11.99
CA ALA A 393 -3.73 41.07 12.01
C ALA A 393 -2.65 41.24 13.08
N ASP A 394 -2.88 40.72 14.30
CA ASP A 394 -1.89 40.75 15.38
C ASP A 394 -0.58 40.05 14.98
N LEU A 395 -0.68 38.91 14.27
CA LEU A 395 0.50 38.15 13.82
C LEU A 395 1.26 38.85 12.70
N ARG A 396 0.58 39.61 11.84
CA ARG A 396 1.24 40.46 10.83
C ARG A 396 1.96 41.63 11.49
N ALA A 397 1.32 42.31 12.43
CA ALA A 397 1.95 43.39 13.20
C ALA A 397 3.15 42.88 14.02
N TRP A 398 3.04 41.69 14.61
CA TRP A 398 4.15 41.02 15.29
C TRP A 398 5.33 40.74 14.35
N LEU A 399 5.05 40.33 13.11
CA LEU A 399 6.07 40.07 12.09
C LEU A 399 6.73 41.38 11.62
N GLU A 400 5.95 42.43 11.39
CA GLU A 400 6.44 43.78 11.05
C GLU A 400 7.42 44.32 12.09
N ALA A 401 7.09 44.17 13.38
CA ALA A 401 7.95 44.65 14.46
C ALA A 401 9.34 43.97 14.50
N ARG A 402 9.48 42.75 13.97
CA ARG A 402 10.74 41.99 13.95
C ARG A 402 11.50 42.08 12.64
N GLN A 403 10.80 42.30 11.54
CA GLN A 403 11.33 42.17 10.19
C GLN A 403 11.38 43.52 9.45
N GLY A 404 10.98 44.60 10.10
CA GLY A 404 10.82 45.92 9.49
C GLY A 404 9.42 46.15 8.92
N ALA A 405 9.14 47.42 8.56
CA ALA A 405 7.86 47.80 8.00
C ALA A 405 7.56 47.04 6.70
N ALA A 406 6.33 46.50 6.59
CA ALA A 406 5.82 45.77 5.43
C ALA A 406 6.68 44.53 5.00
N PRO A 407 6.83 43.51 5.86
CA PRO A 407 7.50 42.27 5.50
C PRO A 407 6.79 41.61 4.31
N HIS A 408 7.57 40.99 3.43
CA HIS A 408 7.02 40.36 2.24
C HIS A 408 5.92 39.34 2.62
N PRO A 409 4.71 39.39 2.00
CA PRO A 409 3.56 38.55 2.40
C PRO A 409 3.83 37.03 2.37
N GLY A 410 4.80 36.61 1.55
CA GLY A 410 5.26 35.23 1.43
C GLY A 410 5.77 34.62 2.75
N VAL A 411 6.31 35.45 3.65
CA VAL A 411 6.83 34.99 4.96
C VAL A 411 5.68 34.50 5.83
N TRP A 412 4.68 35.34 6.07
CA TRP A 412 3.50 34.96 6.85
C TRP A 412 2.71 33.83 6.16
N TRP A 413 2.62 33.86 4.83
CA TRP A 413 1.97 32.80 4.05
C TRP A 413 2.59 31.42 4.31
N ALA A 414 3.93 31.35 4.40
CA ALA A 414 4.66 30.13 4.71
C ALA A 414 4.51 29.75 6.19
N LEU A 415 4.92 30.65 7.11
CA LEU A 415 4.93 30.42 8.56
C LEU A 415 3.60 29.90 9.08
N ARG A 416 2.48 30.52 8.69
CA ARG A 416 1.15 30.16 9.20
C ARG A 416 0.70 28.73 8.85
N GLN A 417 1.36 28.07 7.90
CA GLN A 417 0.98 26.72 7.47
C GLN A 417 1.85 25.61 8.07
N TYR A 418 3.13 25.88 8.35
CA TYR A 418 4.01 24.86 8.93
C TYR A 418 4.23 25.06 10.45
N ALA A 419 4.13 26.29 10.95
CA ALA A 419 4.13 26.54 12.40
C ALA A 419 2.94 25.80 13.06
N PRO A 420 3.11 25.23 14.26
CA PRO A 420 2.07 24.49 14.97
C PRO A 420 1.03 25.43 15.60
N LEU A 421 0.26 26.08 14.74
CA LEU A 421 -0.82 27.00 15.10
C LEU A 421 -2.18 26.31 14.91
N LEU A 422 -3.00 26.38 15.95
CA LEU A 422 -4.39 25.96 15.94
C LEU A 422 -5.29 27.15 15.60
N HIS A 423 -6.32 26.92 14.81
CA HIS A 423 -7.41 27.88 14.64
C HIS A 423 -8.26 27.92 15.92
N VAL A 424 -8.52 29.13 16.41
CA VAL A 424 -9.39 29.36 17.57
C VAL A 424 -10.83 29.56 17.08
N PRO A 425 -11.82 28.89 17.68
CA PRO A 425 -13.23 29.12 17.38
C PRO A 425 -13.61 30.58 17.61
N THR A 426 -14.32 31.18 16.65
CA THR A 426 -14.78 32.58 16.71
C THR A 426 -16.23 32.71 17.17
N GLY A 427 -16.94 31.58 17.35
CA GLY A 427 -18.34 31.56 17.80
C GLY A 427 -19.36 31.85 16.70
N GLU A 428 -18.95 31.92 15.44
CA GLU A 428 -19.85 32.01 14.29
C GLU A 428 -20.59 30.70 14.03
N THR A 429 -21.53 30.68 13.08
CA THR A 429 -22.49 29.59 12.78
C THR A 429 -21.89 28.18 12.74
N TRP A 430 -20.64 28.03 12.30
CA TRP A 430 -19.94 26.75 12.18
C TRP A 430 -18.67 26.70 13.04
N SER A 431 -18.71 27.36 14.21
CA SER A 431 -17.59 27.66 15.12
C SER A 431 -16.48 28.56 14.57
N PHE A 432 -16.30 28.65 13.24
CA PHE A 432 -15.21 29.41 12.62
C PHE A 432 -15.72 30.37 11.56
N GLY A 433 -15.21 31.59 11.61
CA GLY A 433 -15.51 32.67 10.67
C GLY A 433 -14.43 33.01 9.66
N GLN A 434 -14.70 34.06 8.89
CA GLN A 434 -13.77 34.60 7.88
C GLN A 434 -12.49 35.19 8.50
N ARG A 435 -12.60 35.79 9.69
CA ARG A 435 -11.45 36.37 10.40
C ARG A 435 -10.77 35.29 11.24
N THR A 436 -9.63 34.81 10.76
CA THR A 436 -8.90 33.75 11.45
C THR A 436 -8.18 34.27 12.70
N THR A 437 -8.34 33.54 13.78
CA THR A 437 -7.59 33.68 15.03
C THR A 437 -6.81 32.41 15.28
N TYR A 438 -5.57 32.54 15.72
CA TYR A 438 -4.64 31.45 15.94
C TYR A 438 -4.19 31.40 17.40
N ARG A 439 -3.82 30.22 17.86
CA ARG A 439 -3.10 29.99 19.12
C ARG A 439 -2.05 28.91 18.86
N ALA A 440 -0.89 29.01 19.51
CA ALA A 440 0.09 27.93 19.53
C ALA A 440 -0.56 26.65 20.09
N ALA A 441 -0.24 25.51 19.48
CA ALA A 441 -0.69 24.22 20.00
C ALA A 441 -0.14 24.02 21.43
N PRO A 442 -0.99 23.67 22.41
CA PRO A 442 -0.56 23.47 23.80
C PRO A 442 0.41 22.28 23.93
N ASP A 443 0.19 21.23 23.13
CA ASP A 443 1.04 20.06 23.03
C ASP A 443 1.92 20.23 21.77
N ALA A 444 3.02 20.97 21.92
CA ALA A 444 3.85 21.36 20.78
C ALA A 444 4.49 20.12 20.11
N PRO A 445 4.31 19.94 18.79
CA PRO A 445 5.02 18.89 18.05
C PRO A 445 6.52 19.18 18.02
N VAL A 446 7.33 18.13 18.00
CA VAL A 446 8.77 18.25 17.75
C VAL A 446 8.99 18.44 16.26
N LEU A 447 9.57 19.57 15.87
CA LEU A 447 9.85 19.94 14.49
C LEU A 447 11.29 19.61 14.11
N ALA A 448 11.57 19.45 12.81
CA ALA A 448 12.91 19.25 12.26
C ALA A 448 13.70 18.07 12.91
N ASN A 449 13.00 17.05 13.38
CA ASN A 449 13.58 15.80 13.90
C ASN A 449 13.11 14.62 13.04
N PRO A 450 13.98 14.03 12.19
CA PRO A 450 13.63 12.92 11.32
C PRO A 450 13.12 11.68 12.07
N GLU A 451 13.75 11.28 13.16
CA GLU A 451 13.39 10.09 13.94
C GLU A 451 11.98 10.22 14.55
N VAL A 452 11.66 11.39 15.11
CA VAL A 452 10.31 11.69 15.63
C VAL A 452 9.30 11.71 14.49
N ALA A 453 9.66 12.31 13.36
CA ALA A 453 8.76 12.35 12.21
C ALA A 453 8.49 10.94 11.65
N ASP A 454 9.47 10.03 11.65
CA ASP A 454 9.33 8.66 11.14
C ASP A 454 8.52 7.79 12.11
N THR A 455 8.80 7.89 13.41
CA THR A 455 8.00 7.23 14.46
C THR A 455 6.54 7.72 14.42
N SER A 456 6.34 9.03 14.25
CA SER A 456 4.99 9.60 14.13
C SER A 456 4.30 9.19 12.82
N LEU A 457 5.06 8.93 11.76
CA LEU A 457 4.50 8.41 10.52
C LEU A 457 3.95 7.00 10.71
N GLN A 458 4.64 6.12 11.45
CA GLN A 458 4.10 4.80 11.79
C GLN A 458 2.76 4.91 12.51
N GLU A 459 2.64 5.82 13.48
CA GLU A 459 1.37 6.03 14.17
C GLU A 459 0.30 6.66 13.25
N LEU A 460 0.67 7.60 12.37
CA LEU A 460 -0.24 8.08 11.34
C LEU A 460 -0.72 6.94 10.43
N VAL A 461 0.13 5.98 10.09
CA VAL A 461 -0.26 4.77 9.33
C VAL A 461 -1.28 3.95 10.12
N ARG A 462 -1.05 3.65 11.41
CA ARG A 462 -2.04 2.93 12.25
C ARG A 462 -3.38 3.65 12.28
N ARG A 463 -3.38 4.96 12.54
CA ARG A 463 -4.61 5.77 12.55
C ARG A 463 -5.28 5.76 11.18
N TYR A 464 -4.53 5.93 10.09
CA TYR A 464 -5.05 5.86 8.73
C TYR A 464 -5.71 4.51 8.42
N LEU A 465 -5.05 3.38 8.72
CA LEU A 465 -5.58 2.04 8.48
C LEU A 465 -6.85 1.78 9.31
N SER A 466 -6.92 2.30 10.54
CA SER A 466 -8.13 2.19 11.37
C SER A 466 -9.37 2.84 10.75
N GLY A 467 -9.18 3.94 9.99
CA GLY A 467 -10.26 4.68 9.33
C GLY A 467 -10.47 4.33 7.85
N PHE A 468 -9.44 3.81 7.17
CA PHE A 468 -9.40 3.71 5.71
C PHE A 468 -8.79 2.40 5.17
N GLY A 469 -8.30 1.49 6.01
CA GLY A 469 -7.74 0.21 5.57
C GLY A 469 -8.78 -0.73 4.94
N PRO A 470 -8.34 -1.82 4.28
CA PRO A 470 -6.98 -2.10 3.82
C PRO A 470 -6.52 -1.12 2.73
N ALA A 471 -5.23 -0.78 2.74
CA ALA A 471 -4.67 0.26 1.87
C ALA A 471 -3.24 -0.06 1.40
N SER A 472 -2.88 0.48 0.22
CA SER A 472 -1.55 0.31 -0.36
C SER A 472 -0.54 1.36 0.17
N VAL A 473 0.75 1.14 -0.12
CA VAL A 473 1.80 2.16 0.10
C VAL A 473 1.44 3.49 -0.59
N ALA A 474 0.86 3.42 -1.80
CA ALA A 474 0.49 4.62 -2.56
C ALA A 474 -0.62 5.40 -1.87
N ASP A 475 -1.57 4.71 -1.23
CA ASP A 475 -2.68 5.33 -0.51
C ASP A 475 -2.21 6.03 0.76
N VAL A 476 -1.34 5.38 1.55
CA VAL A 476 -0.70 5.99 2.74
C VAL A 476 0.09 7.23 2.34
N ALA A 477 0.91 7.12 1.30
CA ALA A 477 1.68 8.24 0.77
C ALA A 477 0.77 9.39 0.31
N GLN A 478 -0.35 9.09 -0.36
CA GLN A 478 -1.33 10.08 -0.80
C GLN A 478 -2.03 10.76 0.38
N PHE A 479 -2.37 10.02 1.43
CA PHE A 479 -3.07 10.55 2.60
C PHE A 479 -2.16 11.46 3.44
N GLY A 480 -0.97 10.99 3.80
CA GLY A 480 0.01 11.82 4.52
C GLY A 480 0.62 12.92 3.64
N MET A 481 0.56 12.74 2.31
CA MET A 481 1.34 13.49 1.34
C MET A 481 2.83 13.44 1.67
N VAL A 482 3.31 12.22 1.87
CA VAL A 482 4.71 11.91 2.15
C VAL A 482 5.31 11.16 0.97
N PRO A 483 6.64 11.14 0.79
CA PRO A 483 7.27 10.32 -0.24
C PRO A 483 6.88 8.84 -0.11
N ARG A 484 6.68 8.16 -1.25
CA ARG A 484 6.31 6.73 -1.27
C ARG A 484 7.34 5.84 -0.56
N ALA A 485 8.63 6.17 -0.66
CA ALA A 485 9.69 5.45 0.04
C ALA A 485 9.48 5.50 1.57
N ARG A 486 9.25 6.70 2.11
CA ARG A 486 9.01 6.91 3.54
C ARG A 486 7.73 6.23 4.04
N ALA A 487 6.68 6.21 3.23
CA ALA A 487 5.46 5.45 3.53
C ALA A 487 5.72 3.92 3.55
N ARG A 488 6.55 3.42 2.62
CA ARG A 488 6.95 2.01 2.58
C ARG A 488 7.77 1.63 3.81
N GLU A 489 8.75 2.45 4.18
CA GLU A 489 9.59 2.26 5.38
C GLU A 489 8.73 2.23 6.64
N ALA A 490 7.75 3.13 6.78
CA ALA A 490 6.83 3.12 7.91
C ALA A 490 5.98 1.84 7.98
N LEU A 491 5.50 1.32 6.84
CA LEU A 491 4.76 0.05 6.77
C LEU A 491 5.65 -1.16 7.09
N LEU A 492 6.89 -1.18 6.59
CA LEU A 492 7.87 -2.23 6.90
C LEU A 492 8.25 -2.23 8.38
N ALA A 493 8.43 -1.05 8.98
CA ALA A 493 8.75 -0.90 10.39
C ALA A 493 7.63 -1.39 11.33
N LEU A 494 6.37 -1.37 10.86
CA LEU A 494 5.25 -1.93 11.60
C LEU A 494 5.20 -3.46 11.55
N GLY A 495 5.83 -4.09 10.55
CA GLY A 495 6.02 -5.54 10.44
C GLY A 495 4.75 -6.33 10.79
N ASP A 496 4.88 -7.19 11.80
CA ASP A 496 3.86 -8.15 12.25
C ASP A 496 2.66 -7.50 12.96
N GLU A 497 2.72 -6.19 13.24
CA GLU A 497 1.54 -5.45 13.69
C GLU A 497 0.46 -5.34 12.60
N LEU A 498 0.81 -5.61 11.33
CA LEU A 498 -0.07 -5.49 10.18
C LEU A 498 -0.34 -6.85 9.52
N VAL A 499 -1.55 -7.00 9.00
CA VAL A 499 -1.89 -8.10 8.08
C VAL A 499 -1.84 -7.62 6.64
N GLN A 500 -1.53 -8.54 5.73
CA GLN A 500 -1.46 -8.26 4.30
C GLN A 500 -2.56 -8.96 3.51
N PHE A 501 -3.07 -8.26 2.50
CA PHE A 501 -4.06 -8.75 1.54
C PHE A 501 -3.55 -8.51 0.12
N ARG A 502 -4.08 -9.27 -0.83
CA ARG A 502 -3.91 -8.96 -2.25
C ARG A 502 -5.10 -8.14 -2.72
N GLY A 503 -4.83 -6.96 -3.26
CA GLY A 503 -5.85 -6.09 -3.84
C GLY A 503 -6.35 -6.57 -5.21
N PRO A 504 -7.38 -5.92 -5.77
CA PRO A 504 -8.01 -6.28 -7.04
C PRO A 504 -7.04 -6.21 -8.23
N GLY A 505 -6.07 -5.30 -8.18
CA GLY A 505 -5.03 -5.14 -9.20
C GLY A 505 -3.77 -5.98 -8.93
N GLY A 506 -3.81 -6.87 -7.93
CA GLY A 506 -2.67 -7.67 -7.51
C GLY A 506 -1.70 -6.96 -6.55
N GLU A 507 -1.96 -5.70 -6.21
CA GLU A 507 -1.14 -4.92 -5.28
C GLU A 507 -1.21 -5.44 -3.85
N THR A 508 -0.14 -5.27 -3.07
CA THR A 508 -0.16 -5.56 -1.64
C THR A 508 -0.92 -4.46 -0.89
N LEU A 509 -1.91 -4.85 -0.11
CA LEU A 509 -2.65 -4.00 0.81
C LEU A 509 -2.30 -4.39 2.24
N TYR A 510 -2.13 -3.37 3.09
CA TYR A 510 -1.86 -3.52 4.51
C TYR A 510 -3.10 -3.13 5.30
N ASP A 511 -3.35 -3.81 6.42
CA ASP A 511 -4.42 -3.45 7.34
C ASP A 511 -4.09 -3.84 8.79
N LEU A 512 -4.89 -3.34 9.73
CA LEU A 512 -4.82 -3.73 11.13
C LEU A 512 -5.50 -5.10 11.34
N PRO A 513 -4.92 -6.01 12.15
CA PRO A 513 -5.56 -7.26 12.54
C PRO A 513 -6.95 -7.03 13.14
N GLY A 514 -7.94 -7.80 12.68
CA GLY A 514 -9.31 -7.73 13.19
C GLY A 514 -10.12 -6.51 12.76
N ALA A 515 -9.59 -5.65 11.89
CA ALA A 515 -10.34 -4.52 11.35
C ALA A 515 -11.54 -4.99 10.49
N PRO A 516 -12.67 -4.25 10.43
CA PRO A 516 -13.88 -4.72 9.76
C PRO A 516 -13.68 -4.98 8.25
N LEU A 517 -13.97 -6.20 7.78
CA LEU A 517 -13.97 -6.55 6.35
C LEU A 517 -15.34 -7.11 5.94
N PRO A 518 -16.37 -6.26 5.76
CA PRO A 518 -17.69 -6.72 5.36
C PRO A 518 -17.65 -7.33 3.94
N ALA A 519 -18.48 -8.35 3.71
CA ALA A 519 -18.60 -8.99 2.41
C ALA A 519 -19.03 -8.00 1.31
N ALA A 520 -18.65 -8.26 0.05
CA ALA A 520 -19.05 -7.46 -1.11
C ALA A 520 -20.58 -7.25 -1.24
N THR A 521 -21.36 -8.21 -0.75
CA THR A 521 -22.83 -8.21 -0.77
C THR A 521 -23.46 -7.34 0.30
N THR A 522 -22.67 -6.80 1.24
CA THR A 522 -23.17 -5.91 2.30
C THR A 522 -23.87 -4.71 1.65
N PRO A 523 -25.15 -4.43 1.97
CA PRO A 523 -25.86 -3.28 1.43
C PRO A 523 -25.19 -1.97 1.87
N ALA A 524 -25.04 -1.03 0.93
CA ALA A 524 -24.61 0.34 1.25
C ALA A 524 -25.75 1.32 0.95
N PRO A 525 -26.32 1.99 1.97
CA PRO A 525 -27.42 2.91 1.78
C PRO A 525 -26.99 4.16 1.00
N PRO A 526 -27.92 4.82 0.28
CA PRO A 526 -27.65 6.13 -0.30
C PRO A 526 -27.30 7.17 0.77
N ARG A 527 -26.34 8.06 0.47
CA ARG A 527 -25.83 9.08 1.41
C ARG A 527 -25.62 10.41 0.71
N LEU A 528 -25.84 11.52 1.42
CA LEU A 528 -25.45 12.87 0.97
C LEU A 528 -24.13 13.27 1.67
N LEU A 529 -23.03 13.31 0.93
CA LEU A 529 -21.73 13.72 1.45
C LEU A 529 -21.51 15.23 1.32
N GLY A 530 -20.90 15.82 2.35
CA GLY A 530 -20.49 17.22 2.34
C GLY A 530 -19.33 17.49 1.38
N MET A 531 -19.04 18.78 1.18
CA MET A 531 -17.92 19.22 0.35
C MET A 531 -16.58 18.76 0.97
N TRP A 532 -15.69 18.17 0.15
CA TRP A 532 -14.43 17.53 0.58
C TRP A 532 -14.56 16.42 1.63
N ASP A 533 -15.61 15.60 1.57
CA ASP A 533 -15.66 14.40 2.41
C ASP A 533 -14.40 13.52 2.20
N ASN A 534 -13.80 13.08 3.30
CA ASN A 534 -12.47 12.46 3.29
C ASN A 534 -12.37 11.22 2.41
N ILE A 535 -13.45 10.43 2.30
CA ILE A 535 -13.43 9.17 1.56
C ILE A 535 -13.14 9.39 0.06
N LEU A 536 -13.38 10.61 -0.43
CA LEU A 536 -13.14 11.04 -1.82
C LEU A 536 -11.67 11.44 -2.06
N LEU A 537 -10.90 11.62 -0.98
CA LEU A 537 -9.54 12.19 -1.01
C LEU A 537 -8.48 11.27 -0.43
N ALA A 538 -8.87 10.29 0.39
CA ALA A 538 -7.98 9.52 1.25
C ALA A 538 -7.15 8.42 0.56
N TYR A 539 -7.45 8.08 -0.69
CA TYR A 539 -6.79 6.99 -1.44
C TYR A 539 -6.05 7.54 -2.64
N SER A 540 -4.96 6.92 -3.09
CA SER A 540 -4.32 7.23 -4.37
C SER A 540 -5.26 6.88 -5.52
N ASP A 541 -5.78 5.66 -5.52
CA ASP A 541 -6.84 5.26 -6.43
C ASP A 541 -8.20 5.76 -5.95
N ARG A 542 -8.77 6.73 -6.68
CA ARG A 542 -10.08 7.31 -6.36
C ARG A 542 -11.24 6.41 -6.80
N SER A 543 -10.99 5.40 -7.62
CA SER A 543 -12.00 4.47 -8.13
C SER A 543 -12.75 3.74 -7.01
N ARG A 544 -12.10 3.60 -5.84
CA ARG A 544 -12.67 3.00 -4.63
C ARG A 544 -14.01 3.58 -4.20
N VAL A 545 -14.27 4.86 -4.49
CA VAL A 545 -15.54 5.54 -4.20
C VAL A 545 -16.06 6.34 -5.39
N ILE A 546 -15.17 6.89 -6.22
CA ILE A 546 -15.53 7.74 -7.36
C ILE A 546 -15.31 6.95 -8.64
N PRO A 547 -16.37 6.53 -9.36
CA PRO A 547 -16.21 5.93 -10.68
C PRO A 547 -15.30 6.80 -11.57
N PRO A 548 -14.33 6.21 -12.30
CA PRO A 548 -13.31 6.96 -13.03
C PRO A 548 -13.87 8.05 -13.95
N GLU A 549 -15.00 7.79 -14.60
CA GLU A 549 -15.72 8.69 -15.50
C GLU A 549 -16.26 9.95 -14.80
N TYR A 550 -16.48 9.91 -13.48
CA TYR A 550 -17.03 11.03 -12.71
C TYR A 550 -15.95 11.81 -11.95
N ARG A 551 -14.69 11.35 -11.97
CA ARG A 551 -13.60 11.96 -11.20
C ARG A 551 -13.40 13.44 -11.50
N SER A 552 -13.35 13.84 -12.77
CA SER A 552 -13.16 15.24 -13.18
C SER A 552 -14.43 16.11 -12.99
N VAL A 553 -15.58 15.47 -12.80
CA VAL A 553 -16.84 16.13 -12.48
C VAL A 553 -16.89 16.48 -11.00
N VAL A 554 -16.46 15.56 -10.13
CA VAL A 554 -16.49 15.74 -8.67
C VAL A 554 -15.29 16.50 -8.14
N ILE A 555 -14.08 16.17 -8.62
CA ILE A 555 -12.83 16.84 -8.23
C ILE A 555 -12.51 17.88 -9.30
N ARG A 556 -12.85 19.14 -9.02
CA ARG A 556 -12.70 20.26 -9.93
C ARG A 556 -11.30 20.87 -9.85
N ILE A 557 -11.09 21.89 -10.68
CA ILE A 557 -9.87 22.71 -10.71
C ILE A 557 -9.61 23.30 -9.32
N ASN A 558 -8.34 23.43 -8.94
CA ASN A 558 -7.87 23.84 -7.61
C ASN A 558 -8.14 22.84 -6.48
N GLY A 559 -8.63 21.63 -6.78
CA GLY A 559 -8.88 20.60 -5.79
C GLY A 559 -10.20 20.77 -5.02
N ASP A 560 -11.12 21.59 -5.55
CA ASP A 560 -12.50 21.66 -5.04
C ASP A 560 -13.19 20.31 -5.24
N VAL A 561 -13.66 19.69 -4.15
CA VAL A 561 -14.42 18.43 -4.20
C VAL A 561 -15.87 18.74 -3.89
N LEU A 562 -16.75 18.59 -4.88
CA LEU A 562 -18.15 18.95 -4.75
C LEU A 562 -18.90 18.08 -3.71
N PRO A 563 -20.02 18.58 -3.14
CA PRO A 563 -20.93 17.73 -2.39
C PRO A 563 -21.51 16.63 -3.28
N THR A 564 -21.43 15.38 -2.85
CA THR A 564 -21.79 14.21 -3.66
C THR A 564 -22.94 13.43 -3.05
N LEU A 565 -23.68 12.70 -3.88
CA LEU A 565 -24.56 11.64 -3.41
C LEU A 565 -23.95 10.29 -3.73
N LEU A 566 -23.95 9.40 -2.74
CA LEU A 566 -23.55 8.01 -2.91
C LEU A 566 -24.79 7.16 -3.20
N VAL A 567 -24.63 6.18 -4.09
CA VAL A 567 -25.57 5.07 -4.29
C VAL A 567 -24.74 3.79 -4.30
N ASP A 568 -25.15 2.81 -3.49
CA ASP A 568 -24.43 1.54 -3.34
C ASP A 568 -22.93 1.71 -3.03
N GLY A 569 -22.61 2.77 -2.27
CA GLY A 569 -21.24 3.08 -1.84
C GLY A 569 -20.38 3.86 -2.83
N HIS A 570 -20.89 4.19 -4.02
CA HIS A 570 -20.17 4.91 -5.05
C HIS A 570 -20.83 6.25 -5.36
N VAL A 571 -20.03 7.23 -5.80
CA VAL A 571 -20.56 8.51 -6.28
C VAL A 571 -21.47 8.25 -7.49
N ALA A 572 -22.72 8.68 -7.37
CA ALA A 572 -23.71 8.61 -8.45
C ALA A 572 -24.24 10.00 -8.86
N GLY A 573 -23.80 11.06 -8.19
CA GLY A 573 -24.25 12.42 -8.49
C GLY A 573 -23.69 13.46 -7.54
N VAL A 574 -24.20 14.68 -7.67
CA VAL A 574 -23.88 15.81 -6.80
C VAL A 574 -25.14 16.47 -6.28
N TRP A 575 -24.99 17.27 -5.22
CA TRP A 575 -26.09 18.04 -4.68
C TRP A 575 -25.65 19.46 -4.29
N ARG A 576 -26.62 20.36 -4.17
CA ARG A 576 -26.45 21.68 -3.55
C ARG A 576 -27.68 22.05 -2.72
N ALA A 577 -27.47 22.84 -1.68
CA ALA A 577 -28.57 23.42 -0.91
C ALA A 577 -29.14 24.66 -1.64
N VAL A 578 -30.46 24.77 -1.61
CA VAL A 578 -31.24 25.99 -1.89
C VAL A 578 -32.21 26.18 -0.72
N ASP A 579 -32.75 27.39 -0.55
CA ASP A 579 -33.41 27.82 0.71
C ASP A 579 -34.25 26.77 1.44
N ASP A 580 -35.16 26.07 0.76
CA ASP A 580 -36.07 25.08 1.34
C ASP A 580 -35.91 23.66 0.75
N ALA A 581 -34.82 23.40 0.02
CA ALA A 581 -34.65 22.13 -0.68
C ALA A 581 -33.19 21.76 -0.94
N ILE A 582 -32.96 20.47 -1.19
CA ILE A 582 -31.71 19.98 -1.77
C ILE A 582 -31.94 19.74 -3.26
N VAL A 583 -31.15 20.38 -4.12
CA VAL A 583 -31.14 20.08 -5.55
C VAL A 583 -30.11 18.97 -5.76
N ALA A 584 -30.57 17.77 -6.10
CA ALA A 584 -29.73 16.62 -6.38
C ALA A 584 -29.72 16.32 -7.88
N ARG A 585 -28.53 16.12 -8.46
CA ARG A 585 -28.34 15.74 -9.86
C ARG A 585 -27.60 14.41 -9.91
N ALA A 586 -28.25 13.40 -10.50
CA ALA A 586 -27.65 12.10 -10.77
C ALA A 586 -26.88 12.12 -12.10
N PHE A 587 -25.78 11.37 -12.17
CA PHE A 587 -24.97 11.22 -13.39
C PHE A 587 -25.45 10.10 -14.31
N HIS A 588 -26.34 9.26 -13.81
CA HIS A 588 -27.03 8.20 -14.55
C HIS A 588 -28.43 8.01 -13.95
N PRO A 589 -29.37 7.35 -14.66
CA PRO A 589 -30.71 7.08 -14.13
C PRO A 589 -30.65 6.31 -12.81
N LEU A 590 -31.39 6.77 -11.81
CA LEU A 590 -31.49 6.10 -10.51
C LEU A 590 -32.87 5.50 -10.30
N PRO A 591 -32.98 4.32 -9.65
CA PRO A 591 -34.24 3.74 -9.24
C PRO A 591 -35.05 4.66 -8.30
N GLU A 592 -36.38 4.55 -8.33
CA GLU A 592 -37.26 5.41 -7.54
C GLU A 592 -37.09 5.20 -6.01
N ASP A 593 -36.79 3.98 -5.57
CA ASP A 593 -36.49 3.67 -4.17
C ASP A 593 -35.21 4.36 -3.68
N VAL A 594 -34.20 4.51 -4.55
CA VAL A 594 -32.99 5.29 -4.27
C VAL A 594 -33.34 6.77 -4.10
N TRP A 595 -34.15 7.33 -5.00
CA TRP A 595 -34.61 8.71 -4.87
C TRP A 595 -35.42 8.95 -3.59
N ASN A 596 -36.29 8.02 -3.21
CA ASN A 596 -37.04 8.08 -1.95
C ASN A 596 -36.13 8.01 -0.71
N HIS A 597 -35.02 7.28 -0.78
CA HIS A 597 -34.01 7.30 0.27
C HIS A 597 -33.28 8.64 0.34
N LEU A 598 -32.81 9.16 -0.80
CA LEU A 598 -32.14 10.46 -0.87
C LEU A 598 -33.05 11.60 -0.41
N ALA A 599 -34.36 11.54 -0.67
CA ALA A 599 -35.33 12.51 -0.16
C ALA A 599 -35.38 12.54 1.38
N ARG A 600 -35.30 11.38 2.05
CA ARG A 600 -35.23 11.29 3.51
C ARG A 600 -33.91 11.86 4.05
N GLU A 601 -32.79 11.50 3.43
CA GLU A 601 -31.48 12.09 3.76
C GLU A 601 -31.49 13.62 3.59
N ALA A 602 -32.14 14.12 2.54
CA ALA A 602 -32.28 15.55 2.28
C ALA A 602 -33.16 16.25 3.34
N ALA A 603 -34.27 15.64 3.75
CA ALA A 603 -35.14 16.17 4.80
C ALA A 603 -34.38 16.32 6.15
N ASP A 604 -33.64 15.28 6.54
CA ASP A 604 -32.81 15.30 7.74
C ASP A 604 -31.71 16.39 7.65
N LEU A 605 -31.07 16.52 6.48
CA LEU A 605 -30.06 17.55 6.25
C LEU A 605 -30.66 18.96 6.29
N LEU A 606 -31.83 19.18 5.70
CA LEU A 606 -32.52 20.46 5.74
C LEU A 606 -32.86 20.87 7.17
N GLY A 607 -33.18 19.94 8.05
CA GLY A 607 -33.34 20.20 9.49
C GLY A 607 -32.06 20.77 10.12
N LEU A 608 -30.90 20.16 9.85
CA LEU A 608 -29.60 20.66 10.31
C LEU A 608 -29.28 22.05 9.74
N LEU A 609 -29.51 22.25 8.44
CA LEU A 609 -29.20 23.50 7.75
C LEU A 609 -30.13 24.64 8.17
N ALA A 610 -31.41 24.37 8.43
CA ALA A 610 -32.38 25.36 8.90
C ALA A 610 -31.96 26.02 10.21
N ALA A 611 -31.29 25.26 11.10
CA ALA A 611 -30.77 25.78 12.37
C ALA A 611 -29.45 26.56 12.22
N ARG A 612 -28.81 26.57 11.04
CA ARG A 612 -27.46 27.11 10.85
C ARG A 612 -27.29 27.95 9.58
N ASP A 613 -27.26 27.32 8.41
CA ASP A 613 -27.04 27.98 7.12
C ASP A 613 -27.82 27.24 6.02
N ARG A 614 -28.92 27.84 5.56
CA ARG A 614 -29.80 27.28 4.53
C ARG A 614 -29.18 27.27 3.13
N GLN A 615 -28.09 28.01 2.93
CA GLN A 615 -27.40 28.13 1.64
C GLN A 615 -25.94 27.65 1.74
N VAL A 616 -25.71 26.60 2.54
CA VAL A 616 -24.38 26.02 2.72
C VAL A 616 -23.71 25.76 1.36
N TYR A 617 -22.43 26.11 1.26
CA TYR A 617 -21.61 26.00 0.05
C TYR A 617 -22.08 26.85 -1.16
N SER A 618 -22.96 27.84 -0.98
CA SER A 618 -23.46 28.70 -2.07
C SER A 618 -22.37 29.33 -2.94
N ARG A 619 -21.20 29.64 -2.36
CA ARG A 619 -20.01 30.13 -3.08
C ARG A 619 -19.57 29.21 -4.23
N TYR A 620 -19.83 27.92 -4.11
CA TYR A 620 -19.44 26.88 -5.07
C TYR A 620 -20.54 26.54 -6.08
N ASN A 621 -21.70 27.21 -6.01
CA ASN A 621 -22.81 26.99 -6.94
C ASN A 621 -22.46 27.28 -8.40
N HIS A 622 -21.43 28.09 -8.65
CA HIS A 622 -20.92 28.36 -10.00
C HIS A 622 -20.42 27.10 -10.73
N TRP A 623 -20.13 26.01 -10.01
CA TRP A 623 -19.80 24.72 -10.61
C TRP A 623 -21.01 24.04 -11.24
N TRP A 624 -22.22 24.34 -10.77
CA TRP A 624 -23.45 23.66 -11.17
C TRP A 624 -23.77 23.80 -12.66
N ASP A 625 -23.47 24.97 -13.22
CA ASP A 625 -23.70 25.28 -14.64
C ASP A 625 -22.69 24.57 -15.57
N LYS A 626 -21.63 23.98 -15.00
CA LYS A 626 -20.55 23.29 -15.71
C LYS A 626 -20.58 21.77 -15.51
N LEU A 627 -21.64 21.24 -14.91
CA LEU A 627 -21.84 19.82 -14.69
C LEU A 627 -22.46 19.17 -15.93
N PRO A 628 -22.18 17.87 -16.18
CA PRO A 628 -22.88 17.14 -17.23
C PRO A 628 -24.40 17.15 -16.99
N GLY A 629 -25.16 16.94 -18.06
CA GLY A 629 -26.59 16.71 -17.98
C GLY A 629 -26.92 15.43 -17.21
N GLY A 630 -28.10 15.36 -16.62
CA GLY A 630 -28.55 14.23 -15.82
C GLY A 630 -29.87 14.52 -15.13
N GLU A 631 -30.54 13.48 -14.65
CA GLU A 631 -31.79 13.61 -13.90
C GLU A 631 -31.55 14.50 -12.67
N THR A 632 -32.26 15.61 -12.59
CA THR A 632 -32.15 16.57 -11.48
C THR A 632 -33.48 16.61 -10.76
N ARG A 633 -33.48 16.34 -9.45
CA ARG A 633 -34.66 16.40 -8.59
C ARG A 633 -34.50 17.45 -7.50
N LEU A 634 -35.61 18.09 -7.18
CA LEU A 634 -35.73 18.98 -6.03
C LEU A 634 -36.26 18.16 -4.85
N LEU A 635 -35.40 17.87 -3.88
CA LEU A 635 -35.71 17.07 -2.70
C LEU A 635 -36.11 18.02 -1.56
N ARG A 636 -37.36 17.92 -1.11
CA ARG A 636 -37.95 18.76 -0.05
C ARG A 636 -38.25 17.90 1.18
N SER A 637 -38.36 18.57 2.34
CA SER A 637 -38.77 17.97 3.61
C SER A 637 -40.17 17.36 3.55
#